data_AF-A0A252EA59-F1
#
_entry.id   AF-A0A252EA59-F1
#
_cell.length_a   1.000
_cell.length_b   1.000
_cell.length_c   1.000
_cell.angle_alpha   90.00
_cell.angle_beta   90.00
_cell.angle_gamma   90.00
#
_symmetry.space_group_name_H-M   'P 1'
#
loop_
_entity.id
_entity.type
_entity.pdbx_description
1 polymer ?
#
loop_
_entity_poly.entity_id
_entity_poly.type
_entity_poly.pdbx_seq_one_letter_code
_entity_poly.pdbx_strand_id
1 'polypeptide(L)'
;MLKVAVIPVMAVFSCLSISNTALADYLNSEGTGGDYRYELWSSDDNSNYYLKIWLREVIQESNAYKTTKNFTSSREALIYFDCNYAGKNLPECHQ
;
A
#
# COMPACT_ATOMS: atom_id res chain seq x y z
N MET A 1 23.38 -23.77 43.23
CA MET A 1 22.93 -24.26 41.91
C MET A 1 21.53 -23.76 41.66
N LEU A 2 21.33 -22.82 40.73
CA LEU A 2 20.01 -22.43 40.25
C LEU A 2 20.07 -22.51 38.72
N LYS A 3 19.56 -23.62 38.19
CA LYS A 3 19.62 -23.97 36.77
C LYS A 3 18.31 -23.50 36.12
N VAL A 4 18.45 -22.49 35.26
CA VAL A 4 17.70 -22.28 34.01
C VAL A 4 16.19 -22.51 34.07
N ALA A 5 15.43 -21.42 34.17
CA ALA A 5 14.03 -21.37 33.78
C ALA A 5 13.76 -20.03 33.07
N VAL A 6 14.22 -19.90 31.82
CA VAL A 6 13.91 -18.74 30.96
C VAL A 6 13.51 -19.22 29.57
N ILE A 7 12.54 -20.11 29.47
CA ILE A 7 12.01 -20.59 28.19
C ILE A 7 10.52 -20.90 28.40
N PRO A 8 9.62 -19.91 28.29
CA PRO A 8 8.68 -20.00 27.15
C PRO A 8 8.17 -18.65 26.61
N VAL A 9 8.79 -17.51 26.93
CA VAL A 9 8.23 -16.20 26.50
C VAL A 9 8.48 -15.88 25.02
N MET A 10 9.40 -16.59 24.35
CA MET A 10 9.73 -16.31 22.94
C MET A 10 8.72 -16.83 21.91
N ALA A 11 7.77 -17.71 22.28
CA ALA A 11 6.82 -18.27 21.31
C ALA A 11 5.69 -17.32 20.90
N VAL A 12 5.42 -16.26 21.68
CA VAL A 12 4.29 -15.35 21.42
C VAL A 12 4.66 -14.25 20.41
N PHE A 13 5.93 -13.83 20.34
CA PHE A 13 6.38 -12.81 19.39
C PHE A 13 6.47 -13.30 17.93
N SER A 14 6.50 -14.62 17.73
CA SER A 14 6.56 -15.22 16.38
C SER A 14 5.24 -15.16 15.62
N CYS A 15 4.11 -14.93 16.29
CA CYS A 15 2.79 -14.89 15.62
C CYS A 15 2.41 -13.50 15.07
N LEU A 16 3.06 -12.42 15.54
CA LEU A 16 2.76 -11.05 15.09
C LEU A 16 3.60 -10.61 13.89
N SER A 17 4.63 -11.37 13.52
CA SER A 17 5.57 -11.03 12.45
C SER A 17 5.20 -11.66 11.09
N ILE A 18 4.22 -12.57 11.05
CA ILE A 18 3.86 -13.31 9.82
C ILE A 18 2.92 -12.50 8.91
N SER A 19 2.19 -11.51 9.44
CA SER A 19 1.18 -10.77 8.68
C SER A 19 1.74 -9.62 7.83
N ASN A 20 2.86 -9.02 8.23
CA ASN A 20 3.41 -7.84 7.56
C ASN A 20 4.23 -8.18 6.32
N THR A 21 4.82 -9.38 6.26
CA THR A 21 5.61 -9.81 5.10
C THR A 21 4.73 -9.96 3.86
N ALA A 22 3.55 -10.55 4.00
CA ALA A 22 2.64 -10.73 2.86
C ALA A 22 2.11 -9.39 2.32
N LEU A 23 1.82 -8.39 3.17
CA LEU A 23 1.36 -7.08 2.70
C LEU A 23 2.48 -6.27 2.03
N ALA A 24 3.72 -6.38 2.53
CA ALA A 24 4.87 -5.74 1.90
C ALA A 24 5.16 -6.31 0.51
N ASP A 25 4.86 -7.60 0.28
CA ASP A 25 5.07 -8.25 -1.02
C ASP A 25 4.09 -7.74 -2.10
N TYR A 26 2.92 -7.22 -1.71
CA TYR A 26 1.94 -6.65 -2.64
C TYR A 26 2.00 -5.12 -2.73
N LEU A 27 2.45 -4.44 -1.68
CA LEU A 27 2.63 -2.98 -1.69
C LEU A 27 3.88 -2.62 -2.50
N ASN A 28 3.67 -2.19 -3.74
CA ASN A 28 4.76 -1.86 -4.65
C ASN A 28 5.37 -0.49 -4.36
N SER A 29 4.55 0.51 -4.02
CA SER A 29 5.02 1.87 -3.73
C SER A 29 3.93 2.70 -3.08
N GLU A 30 4.30 3.76 -2.39
CA GLU A 30 3.37 4.76 -1.87
C GLU A 30 3.87 6.18 -2.18
N GLY A 31 2.95 7.15 -2.14
CA GLY A 31 3.31 8.54 -2.42
C GLY A 31 2.18 9.52 -2.13
N THR A 32 2.44 10.79 -2.42
CA THR A 32 1.47 11.88 -2.19
C THR A 32 1.36 12.80 -3.40
N GLY A 33 0.22 13.45 -3.56
CA GLY A 33 -0.04 14.44 -4.60
C GLY A 33 -1.35 15.17 -4.36
N GLY A 34 -1.38 16.49 -4.59
CA GLY A 34 -2.53 17.33 -4.24
C GLY A 34 -2.87 17.21 -2.76
N ASP A 35 -4.15 17.00 -2.44
CA ASP A 35 -4.63 16.75 -1.08
C ASP A 35 -4.73 15.26 -0.75
N TYR A 36 -4.09 14.40 -1.55
CA TYR A 36 -4.23 12.97 -1.48
C TYR A 36 -2.89 12.26 -1.27
N ARG A 37 -2.97 11.04 -0.74
CA ARG A 37 -1.91 10.04 -0.78
C ARG A 37 -2.41 8.76 -1.42
N TYR A 38 -1.50 7.97 -1.95
CA TYR A 38 -1.82 6.67 -2.52
C TYR A 38 -0.87 5.59 -2.01
N GLU A 39 -1.39 4.38 -2.06
CA GLU A 39 -0.63 3.14 -2.04
C GLU A 39 -0.91 2.38 -3.32
N LEU A 40 0.14 1.89 -3.97
CA LEU A 40 0.09 1.07 -5.18
C LEU A 40 0.26 -0.38 -4.78
N TRP A 41 -0.75 -1.17 -5.09
CA TRP A 41 -0.81 -2.60 -4.79
C TRP A 41 -0.80 -3.41 -6.08
N SER A 42 -0.16 -4.59 -6.05
CA SER A 42 -0.35 -5.64 -7.05
C SER A 42 -1.42 -6.63 -6.61
N SER A 43 -2.05 -7.29 -7.57
CA SER A 43 -2.90 -8.46 -7.32
C SER A 43 -2.08 -9.68 -6.90
N ASP A 44 -2.74 -10.68 -6.32
CA ASP A 44 -2.10 -11.92 -5.81
C ASP A 44 -1.26 -12.67 -6.87
N ASP A 45 -1.67 -12.57 -8.14
CA ASP A 45 -0.99 -13.17 -9.29
C ASP A 45 0.00 -12.20 -9.98
N ASN A 46 0.20 -11.01 -9.42
CA ASN A 46 1.01 -9.92 -9.95
C ASN A 46 0.67 -9.55 -11.41
N SER A 47 -0.56 -9.84 -11.86
CA SER A 47 -1.00 -9.57 -13.23
C SER A 47 -1.59 -8.17 -13.39
N ASN A 48 -2.00 -7.54 -12.29
CA ASN A 48 -2.67 -6.25 -12.29
C ASN A 48 -2.22 -5.38 -11.12
N TYR A 49 -2.45 -4.09 -11.26
CA TYR A 49 -2.14 -3.08 -10.25
C TYR A 49 -3.38 -2.27 -9.89
N TYR A 50 -3.48 -1.79 -8.66
CA TYR A 50 -4.56 -0.90 -8.24
C TYR A 50 -4.06 0.07 -7.18
N LEU A 51 -4.77 1.19 -7.07
CA LEU A 51 -4.46 2.22 -6.08
C LEU A 51 -5.49 2.19 -4.97
N LYS A 52 -5.02 2.26 -3.74
CA LYS A 52 -5.81 2.75 -2.62
C LYS A 52 -5.44 4.20 -2.38
N ILE A 53 -6.43 5.06 -2.20
CA ILE A 53 -6.26 6.50 -2.13
C ILE A 53 -6.90 7.01 -0.85
N TRP A 54 -6.19 7.89 -0.16
CA TRP A 54 -6.67 8.57 1.04
C TRP A 54 -6.53 10.07 0.87
N LEU A 55 -7.32 10.81 1.61
CA LEU A 55 -6.99 12.20 1.94
C LEU A 55 -5.68 12.22 2.72
N ARG A 56 -4.80 13.17 2.40
CA ARG A 56 -3.46 13.29 2.98
C ARG A 56 -3.50 13.41 4.51
N GLU A 57 -4.47 14.12 5.03
CA GLU A 57 -4.58 14.46 6.46
C GLU A 57 -5.19 13.35 7.32
N VAL A 58 -5.75 12.31 6.70
CA VAL A 58 -6.45 11.26 7.44
C VAL A 58 -5.45 10.22 7.96
N ILE A 59 -5.67 9.80 9.21
CA ILE A 59 -4.87 8.80 9.92
C ILE A 59 -4.78 7.52 9.08
N GLN A 60 -3.61 6.89 9.03
CA GLN A 60 -3.28 5.74 8.17
C GLN A 60 -4.20 4.53 8.36
N GLU A 61 -4.86 4.42 9.51
CA GLU A 61 -5.79 3.35 9.85
C GLU A 61 -7.22 3.57 9.34
N SER A 62 -7.52 4.70 8.70
CA SER A 62 -8.84 4.93 8.12
C SER A 62 -9.05 4.14 6.83
N ASN A 63 -10.31 3.85 6.52
CA ASN A 63 -10.68 3.33 5.21
C ASN A 63 -10.17 4.25 4.09
N ALA A 64 -9.75 3.65 2.98
CA ALA A 64 -9.38 4.39 1.78
C ALA A 64 -10.58 5.22 1.33
N TYR A 65 -10.33 6.49 0.99
CA TYR A 65 -11.30 7.35 0.33
C TYR A 65 -11.80 6.71 -0.97
N LYS A 66 -10.89 6.05 -1.71
CA LYS A 66 -11.23 5.31 -2.92
C LYS A 66 -10.21 4.21 -3.19
N THR A 67 -10.71 3.06 -3.64
CA THR A 67 -9.91 2.03 -4.30
C THR A 67 -10.23 2.06 -5.79
N THR A 68 -9.22 2.08 -6.64
CA THR A 68 -9.43 2.16 -8.09
C THR A 68 -9.78 0.79 -8.69
N LYS A 69 -10.17 0.80 -9.97
CA LYS A 69 -10.14 -0.41 -10.80
C LYS A 69 -8.70 -0.90 -10.99
N ASN A 70 -8.57 -2.09 -11.56
CA ASN A 70 -7.30 -2.67 -11.96
C ASN A 70 -6.72 -1.94 -13.19
N PHE A 71 -5.40 -1.83 -13.19
CA PHE A 71 -4.55 -1.33 -14.26
C PHE A 71 -3.60 -2.43 -14.72
N THR A 72 -3.21 -2.35 -15.99
CA THR A 72 -2.30 -3.34 -16.60
C THR A 72 -0.85 -3.14 -16.20
N SER A 73 -0.51 -1.95 -15.68
CA SER A 73 0.84 -1.63 -15.20
C SER A 73 0.83 -0.62 -14.05
N SER A 74 1.90 -0.63 -13.26
CA SER A 74 2.16 0.39 -12.24
C SER A 74 2.20 1.80 -12.84
N ARG A 75 2.79 1.96 -14.03
CA ARG A 75 2.85 3.25 -14.74
C ARG A 75 1.47 3.80 -15.04
N GLU A 76 0.58 2.97 -15.57
CA GLU A 76 -0.81 3.37 -15.88
C GLU A 76 -1.54 3.81 -14.60
N ALA A 77 -1.38 3.07 -13.51
CA ALA A 77 -1.95 3.42 -12.21
C ALA A 77 -1.43 4.79 -11.71
N LEU A 78 -0.11 5.02 -11.76
CA LEU A 78 0.49 6.27 -11.30
C LEU A 78 0.09 7.48 -12.15
N ILE A 79 -0.03 7.31 -13.47
CA ILE A 79 -0.57 8.35 -14.36
C ILE A 79 -2.01 8.68 -13.98
N TYR A 80 -2.85 7.67 -13.72
CA TYR A 80 -4.22 7.91 -13.25
C TYR A 80 -4.24 8.74 -11.97
N PHE A 81 -3.37 8.43 -10.99
CA PHE A 81 -3.26 9.23 -9.77
C PHE A 81 -2.85 10.67 -10.08
N ASP A 82 -1.81 10.85 -10.90
CA ASP A 82 -1.28 12.15 -11.25
C ASP A 82 -2.31 13.06 -11.91
N CYS A 83 -3.10 12.51 -12.84
CA CYS A 83 -4.12 13.25 -13.58
C CYS A 83 -5.36 13.55 -12.75
N ASN A 84 -5.79 12.63 -11.88
CA ASN A 84 -7.10 12.73 -11.20
C ASN A 84 -7.01 13.29 -9.77
N TYR A 85 -5.84 13.19 -9.13
CA TYR A 85 -5.67 13.52 -7.71
C TYR A 85 -4.52 14.49 -7.47
N ALA A 86 -3.38 14.28 -8.11
CA ALA A 86 -2.24 15.19 -7.94
C ALA A 86 -2.40 16.51 -8.70
N GLY A 87 -3.40 16.61 -9.59
CA GLY A 87 -3.66 17.80 -10.40
C GLY A 87 -2.52 18.11 -11.39
N LYS A 88 -1.74 17.09 -11.78
CA LYS A 88 -0.67 17.28 -12.75
C LYS A 88 -1.26 17.40 -14.15
N ASN A 89 -0.71 18.33 -14.93
CA ASN A 89 -1.06 18.49 -16.33
C ASN A 89 -0.07 17.73 -17.21
N LEU A 90 -0.18 16.40 -17.23
CA LEU A 90 0.64 15.53 -18.08
C LEU A 90 -0.02 15.35 -19.45
N PRO A 91 0.75 15.14 -20.55
CA PRO A 91 0.18 14.80 -21.85
C PRO A 91 -0.76 13.60 -21.81
N GLU A 92 -0.45 12.61 -20.97
CA GLU A 92 -1.23 11.38 -20.80
C GLU A 92 -2.59 11.61 -20.10
N CYS A 93 -2.84 12.79 -19.52
CA CYS A 93 -4.12 13.12 -18.87
C CYS A 93 -5.23 13.48 -19.86
N HIS A 94 -4.90 13.76 -21.12
CA HIS A 94 -5.82 14.26 -22.15
C HIS A 94 -6.07 13.27 -23.29
N GLN A 95 -5.82 11.98 -23.04
CA GLN A 95 -6.04 10.90 -24.02
C GLN A 95 -7.46 10.36 -24.01
#